data_AF-A0A537YSF8-F1
#
_entry.id   AF-A0A537YSF8-F1
#
_cell.length_a   1.000
_cell.length_b   1.000
_cell.length_c   1.000
_cell.angle_alpha   90.00
_cell.angle_beta   90.00
_cell.angle_gamma   90.00
#
_symmetry.space_group_name_H-M   'P 1'
#
loop_
_entity.id
_entity.type
_entity.pdbx_description
1 polymer ?
#
loop_
_entity_poly.entity_id
_entity_poly.type
_entity_poly.pdbx_seq_one_letter_code
_entity_poly.pdbx_strand_id
1 'polypeptide(L)' 'MRAIVYTETGGPDVLKLVERPDPTPGPDEVLVRVAVSGVNPTDWKARMGDGPGR' A
#
# COMPACT_ATOMS: atom_id res chain seq x y z
N MET A 1 -1.30 -0.86 -13.48
CA MET A 1 -0.71 -1.75 -12.47
C MET A 1 -1.74 -2.27 -11.46
N ARG A 2 -1.51 -3.50 -10.97
CA ARG A 2 -2.23 -4.07 -9.82
C ARG A 2 -1.69 -3.50 -8.51
N ALA A 3 -2.57 -3.13 -7.59
CA ALA A 3 -2.20 -2.62 -6.27
C ALA A 3 -3.11 -3.17 -5.17
N ILE A 4 -2.57 -3.34 -3.96
CA ILE A 4 -3.35 -3.61 -2.76
C ILE A 4 -3.72 -2.28 -2.10
N VAL A 5 -5.01 -2.05 -1.87
CA VAL A 5 -5.56 -0.80 -1.30
C VAL A 5 -6.57 -1.14 -0.20
N TYR A 6 -6.66 -0.29 0.81
CA TYR A 6 -7.77 -0.26 1.77
C TYR A 6 -8.22 1.19 1.99
N THR A 7 -9.52 1.41 2.16
CA THR A 7 -10.11 2.75 2.41
C THR A 7 -10.73 2.87 3.80
N GLU A 8 -10.71 1.78 4.57
CA GLU A 8 -11.21 1.68 5.94
C GLU A 8 -10.22 0.88 6.79
N THR A 9 -10.17 1.14 8.09
CA THR A 9 -9.33 0.38 9.02
C THR A 9 -9.96 -0.96 9.35
N GLY A 10 -9.17 -2.01 9.48
CA GLY A 10 -9.68 -3.32 9.87
C GLY A 10 -8.73 -4.49 9.64
N GLY A 11 -9.31 -5.69 9.72
CA GLY A 11 -8.64 -6.96 9.47
C GLY A 11 -8.17 -7.10 8.02
N PRO A 12 -7.55 -8.23 7.64
CA PRO A 12 -7.04 -8.42 6.28
C PRO A 12 -8.12 -8.37 5.18
N ASP A 13 -9.39 -8.57 5.55
CA ASP A 13 -10.57 -8.52 4.68
C ASP A 13 -10.84 -7.15 4.04
N VAL A 14 -10.33 -6.07 4.63
CA VAL A 14 -10.42 -4.70 4.07
C VAL A 14 -9.42 -4.47 2.92
N LEU A 15 -8.42 -5.34 2.75
CA LEU A 15 -7.47 -5.26 1.63
C LEU A 15 -8.14 -5.69 0.32
N LYS A 16 -8.11 -4.82 -0.69
CA LYS A 16 -8.63 -5.08 -2.03
C LYS A 16 -7.51 -5.00 -3.06
N LEU A 17 -7.45 -6.00 -3.95
CA LEU A 17 -6.66 -5.94 -5.17
C LEU A 17 -7.42 -5.10 -6.20
N VAL A 18 -6.79 -4.03 -6.66
CA VAL A 18 -7.37 -3.10 -7.64
C VAL A 18 -6.43 -2.87 -8.81
N GLU A 19 -6.98 -2.49 -9.96
CA GLU A 19 -6.20 -1.94 -11.07
C GLU A 19 -6.10 -0.41 -10.94
N ARG A 20 -4.92 0.14 -11.21
CA ARG A 20 -4.66 1.59 -11.28
C ARG A 20 -3.82 1.91 -12.50
N PRO A 21 -3.85 3.15 -13.02
CA PRO A 21 -2.87 3.60 -14.01
C PRO A 21 -1.44 3.46 -13.48
N ASP A 22 -0.49 3.26 -14.38
CA ASP A 22 0.93 3.28 -14.01
C ASP A 22 1.34 4.73 -13.68
N PRO A 23 2.08 4.96 -12.58
CA PRO A 23 2.47 6.31 -12.18
C PRO A 23 3.53 6.89 -13.12
N THR A 24 3.51 8.20 -13.31
CA THR A 24 4.55 8.95 -14.04
C THR A 24 5.49 9.60 -13.02
N PRO A 25 6.81 9.29 -13.04
CA PRO A 25 7.75 9.89 -12.10
C PRO A 25 7.97 11.37 -12.40
N GLY A 26 8.17 12.19 -11.37
CA GLY A 26 8.64 13.56 -11.48
C GLY A 26 10.14 13.67 -11.83
N PRO A 27 10.69 14.89 -11.93
CA PRO A 27 12.08 15.13 -12.37
C PRO A 27 13.17 14.40 -11.56
N ASP A 28 12.94 14.16 -10.27
CA ASP A 28 13.91 13.52 -9.35
C ASP A 28 13.42 12.17 -8.81
N GLU A 29 12.44 11.55 -9.47
CA GLU A 29 11.87 10.27 -9.08
C GLU A 29 12.21 9.18 -10.11
N VAL A 30 12.18 7.93 -9.68
CA VAL A 30 12.32 6.76 -10.55
C VAL A 30 11.09 5.88 -10.46
N LEU A 31 10.66 5.32 -11.59
CA LEU A 31 9.62 4.31 -11.64
C LEU A 31 10.22 2.92 -11.49
N VAL A 32 9.87 2.22 -10.41
CA VAL A 32 10.35 0.86 -10.15
C VAL A 32 9.26 -0.16 -10.46
N ARG A 33 9.58 -1.15 -11.30
CA ARG A 33 8.75 -2.34 -11.46
C ARG A 33 9.02 -3.30 -10.30
N VAL A 34 8.10 -3.37 -9.36
CA VAL A 34 8.20 -4.22 -8.17
C VAL A 34 8.17 -5.70 -8.58
N ALA A 35 9.26 -6.43 -8.28
CA ALA A 35 9.32 -7.88 -8.45
C ALA A 35 8.80 -8.62 -7.20
N VAL A 36 9.12 -8.09 -6.01
CA VAL A 36 8.73 -8.64 -4.71
C VAL A 36 8.46 -7.49 -3.74
N SER A 37 7.47 -7.65 -2.87
CA SER A 37 7.17 -6.72 -1.77
C SER A 37 7.16 -7.48 -0.45
N GLY A 38 7.86 -6.95 0.56
CA GLY A 38 7.85 -7.51 1.91
C GLY A 38 6.72 -6.93 2.74
N VAL A 39 6.14 -7.77 3.61
CA VAL A 39 5.16 -7.35 4.63
C VAL A 39 5.89 -7.13 5.95
N ASN A 40 5.65 -6.00 6.58
CA ASN A 40 6.29 -5.54 7.80
C ASN A 40 5.27 -5.46 8.96
N PRO A 41 5.72 -5.53 10.23
CA PRO A 41 4.83 -5.37 11.39
C PRO A 41 4.05 -4.06 11.41
N THR A 42 4.57 -2.99 10.81
CA THR A 42 3.88 -1.69 10.74
C THR A 42 2.66 -1.73 9.81
N ASP A 43 2.66 -2.59 8.78
CA ASP A 43 1.60 -2.62 7.78
C ASP A 43 0.24 -2.99 8.40
N TRP A 44 0.21 -4.04 9.22
CA TRP A 44 -1.03 -4.48 9.86
C TRP A 44 -1.45 -3.56 11.01
N LYS A 45 -0.49 -2.97 11.74
CA LYS A 45 -0.79 -1.98 12.80
C LYS A 45 -1.43 -0.73 12.21
N ALA A 46 -0.85 -0.17 11.15
CA ALA A 46 -1.37 0.98 10.44
C ALA A 46 -2.77 0.71 9.86
N ARG A 47 -2.96 -0.46 9.23
CA ARG A 47 -4.28 -0.87 8.71
C ARG A 47 -5.34 -1.05 9.80
N MET A 48 -4.97 -1.56 10.98
CA MET A 48 -5.88 -1.68 12.12
C MET A 48 -6.20 -0.32 12.77
N GLY A 49 -5.50 0.75 12.42
CA GLY A 49 -5.67 2.08 13.01
C GLY A 49 -4.79 2.34 14.24
N ASP A 50 -3.84 1.44 14.53
CA ASP A 50 -2.93 1.46 15.69
C ASP A 50 -1.53 2.03 15.34
N GLY A 51 -1.51 3.08 14.51
CA GLY A 51 -0.28 3.72 14.04
C GLY A 51 0.17 4.88 14.95
N PRO A 52 1.48 5.20 15.02
CA PRO A 52 1.97 6.32 15.83
C PRO A 52 1.34 7.64 15.38
N GLY A 53 0.74 8.37 16.33
CA GLY A 53 0.01 9.62 16.08
C GLY A 53 -1.52 9.52 16.27
N ARG A 54 -2.03 8.36 16.69
CA ARG A 54 -3.33 8.22 17.36
C ARG A 54 -3.16 7.84 18.82
#